data_AF-A0A4S8PUV8-F1
#
_entry.id   AF-A0A4S8PUV8-F1
#
_cell.length_a   1.000
_cell.length_b   1.000
_cell.length_c   1.000
_cell.angle_alpha   90.00
_cell.angle_beta   90.00
_cell.angle_gamma   90.00
#
_symmetry.space_group_name_H-M   'P 1'
#
loop_
_entity.id
_entity.type
_entity.pdbx_description
1 polymer ?
#
loop_
_entity_poly.entity_id
_entity_poly.type
_entity_poly.pdbx_seq_one_letter_code
_entity_poly.pdbx_strand_id
1 'polypeptide(L)'
;MGTDDRPDPHLSFLELTDQIVEDLAMHNLKAREKLREGIAWLEARRADASTAENADIEILLAQCHDGLRRMESLRNTYQDVRAINAAAHAEHIEWLEKRMLGGTESPEELRARSRRLARLRTERQDRLNELREHSRERQERRPELDD
;
A
#
# COMPACT_ATOMS: atom_id res chain seq x y z
N MET A 1 33.39 -3.75 25.19
CA MET A 1 32.36 -2.85 24.65
C MET A 1 31.20 -3.74 24.24
N GLY A 2 30.07 -3.67 24.94
CA GLY A 2 28.89 -4.44 24.56
C GLY A 2 28.30 -3.84 23.29
N THR A 3 28.11 -4.65 22.26
CA THR A 3 27.20 -4.29 21.17
C THR A 3 25.82 -4.22 21.80
N ASP A 4 25.18 -3.07 21.64
CA ASP A 4 23.79 -2.92 22.03
C ASP A 4 22.96 -3.72 21.02
N ASP A 5 22.67 -4.99 21.34
CA ASP A 5 21.92 -5.93 20.49
C ASP A 5 20.41 -5.60 20.42
N ARG A 6 20.01 -4.41 20.90
CA ARG A 6 18.63 -3.95 20.77
C ARG A 6 18.32 -3.66 19.29
N PRO A 7 17.19 -4.15 18.77
CA PRO A 7 16.80 -3.90 17.39
C PRO A 7 16.62 -2.40 17.14
N ASP A 8 17.07 -1.93 15.97
CA ASP A 8 16.90 -0.53 15.58
C ASP A 8 15.41 -0.20 15.51
N PRO A 9 14.92 0.82 16.26
CA PRO A 9 13.50 1.10 16.37
C PRO A 9 12.89 1.60 15.05
N HIS A 10 13.68 2.21 14.16
CA HIS A 10 13.21 2.62 12.85
C HIS A 10 13.02 1.40 11.95
N LEU A 11 13.95 0.44 11.95
CA LEU A 11 13.79 -0.80 11.19
C LEU A 11 12.60 -1.60 11.72
N SER A 12 12.46 -1.71 13.05
CA SER A 12 11.33 -2.39 13.69
C SER A 12 9.98 -1.77 13.31
N PHE A 13 9.91 -0.44 13.21
CA PHE A 13 8.70 0.26 12.79
C PHE A 13 8.36 -0.04 11.32
N LEU A 14 9.35 0.00 10.42
CA LEU A 14 9.11 -0.27 9.01
C LEU A 14 8.67 -1.73 8.78
N GLU A 15 9.30 -2.70 9.45
CA GLU A 15 8.90 -4.10 9.44
C GLU A 15 7.46 -4.31 9.92
N LEU A 16 7.08 -3.65 11.02
CA LEU A 16 5.70 -3.68 11.51
C LEU A 16 4.73 -3.12 10.46
N THR A 17 5.07 -2.00 9.82
CA THR A 17 4.20 -1.40 8.79
C THR A 17 4.09 -2.29 7.55
N ASP A 18 5.16 -2.97 7.14
CA ASP A 18 5.12 -3.93 6.04
C ASP A 18 4.20 -5.13 6.36
N GLN A 19 4.29 -5.65 7.59
CA GLN A 19 3.40 -6.72 8.07
C GLN A 19 1.93 -6.30 8.04
N ILE A 20 1.61 -5.10 8.55
CA ILE A 20 0.24 -4.57 8.54
C ILE A 20 -0.28 -4.46 7.10
N VAL A 21 0.55 -3.96 6.18
CA VAL A 21 0.14 -3.83 4.76
C VAL A 21 -0.05 -5.21 4.11
N GLU A 22 0.75 -6.20 4.47
CA GLU A 22 0.56 -7.58 4.03
C GLU A 22 -0.74 -8.20 4.53
N ASP A 23 -1.04 -8.05 5.82
CA ASP A 23 -2.28 -8.54 6.41
C ASP A 23 -3.49 -7.90 5.73
N LEU A 24 -3.46 -6.58 5.54
CA LEU A 24 -4.52 -5.84 4.84
C LEU A 24 -4.69 -6.30 3.39
N ALA A 25 -3.58 -6.53 2.67
CA ALA A 25 -3.63 -7.06 1.30
C ALA A 25 -4.25 -8.47 1.26
N MET A 26 -3.91 -9.33 2.21
CA MET A 26 -4.47 -10.68 2.32
C MET A 26 -5.96 -10.67 2.68
N HIS A 27 -6.38 -9.80 3.62
CA HIS A 27 -7.79 -9.63 3.97
C HIS A 27 -8.60 -9.10 2.79
N ASN A 28 -8.07 -8.13 2.05
CA ASN A 28 -8.70 -7.60 0.83
C ASN A 28 -8.85 -8.70 -0.23
N LEU A 29 -7.81 -9.50 -0.46
CA LEU A 29 -7.87 -10.62 -1.40
C LEU A 29 -9.01 -11.61 -1.05
N LYS A 30 -9.06 -12.06 0.21
CA LYS A 30 -10.11 -12.97 0.70
C LYS A 30 -11.51 -12.36 0.57
N ALA A 31 -11.66 -11.09 0.91
CA ALA A 31 -12.95 -10.39 0.80
C ALA A 31 -13.42 -10.30 -0.66
N ARG A 32 -12.51 -10.08 -1.60
CA ARG A 32 -12.81 -10.04 -3.04
C ARG A 32 -13.23 -11.40 -3.59
N GLU A 33 -12.57 -12.48 -3.15
CA GLU A 33 -12.97 -13.84 -3.50
C GLU A 33 -14.41 -14.11 -3.04
N LYS A 34 -14.74 -13.75 -1.80
CA LYS A 34 -16.11 -13.88 -1.27
C LYS A 34 -17.13 -13.03 -2.03
N LEU A 35 -16.78 -11.81 -2.43
CA LEU A 35 -17.66 -10.98 -3.27
C LEU A 35 -17.88 -11.60 -4.65
N ARG A 36 -16.84 -12.20 -5.27
CA ARG A 36 -16.99 -12.89 -6.56
C ARG A 36 -17.89 -14.13 -6.44
N GLU A 37 -17.74 -14.90 -5.36
CA GLU A 37 -18.67 -16.00 -5.06
C GLU A 37 -20.12 -15.51 -4.93
N GLY A 38 -20.33 -14.40 -4.21
CA GLY A 38 -21.64 -13.78 -4.05
C GLY A 38 -22.25 -13.28 -5.36
N ILE A 39 -21.44 -12.67 -6.24
CA ILE A 39 -21.86 -12.26 -7.59
C ILE A 39 -22.30 -13.47 -8.40
N ALA A 40 -21.49 -14.53 -8.45
CA ALA A 40 -21.84 -15.75 -9.19
C ALA A 40 -23.14 -16.38 -8.66
N TRP A 41 -23.35 -16.35 -7.34
CA TRP A 41 -24.59 -16.81 -6.72
C TRP A 41 -25.80 -15.95 -7.12
N LEU A 42 -25.67 -14.63 -7.13
CA LEU A 42 -26.72 -13.70 -7.56
C LEU A 42 -27.06 -13.88 -9.04
N GLU A 43 -26.04 -14.02 -9.91
CA GLU A 43 -26.21 -14.29 -11.34
C GLU A 43 -26.95 -15.61 -11.59
N ALA A 44 -26.62 -16.66 -10.83
CA ALA A 44 -27.34 -17.93 -10.91
C ALA A 44 -28.79 -17.80 -10.43
N ARG A 45 -29.03 -17.09 -9.32
CA ARG A 45 -30.39 -16.88 -8.77
C ARG A 45 -31.30 -16.09 -9.71
N ARG A 46 -30.71 -15.21 -10.52
CA ARG A 46 -31.40 -14.38 -11.53
C ARG A 46 -32.15 -15.23 -12.56
N ALA A 47 -31.64 -16.42 -12.91
CA ALA A 47 -32.25 -17.29 -13.92
C ALA A 47 -33.68 -17.75 -13.54
N ASP A 48 -33.93 -17.94 -12.24
CA ASP A 48 -35.19 -18.44 -11.69
C ASP A 48 -35.96 -17.36 -10.89
N ALA A 49 -35.58 -16.10 -11.02
CA ALA A 49 -36.15 -15.00 -10.25
C ALA A 49 -37.40 -14.40 -10.92
N SER A 50 -38.39 -14.03 -10.10
CA SER A 50 -39.51 -13.19 -10.53
C SER A 50 -39.04 -11.79 -10.94
N THR A 51 -39.90 -11.01 -11.61
CA THR A 51 -39.55 -9.64 -12.03
C THR A 51 -39.17 -8.72 -10.86
N ALA A 52 -39.83 -8.88 -9.70
CA ALA A 52 -39.51 -8.09 -8.51
C ALA A 52 -38.15 -8.50 -7.91
N GLU A 53 -37.91 -9.81 -7.76
CA GLU A 53 -36.62 -10.34 -7.27
C GLU A 53 -35.47 -9.98 -8.20
N ASN A 54 -35.71 -9.95 -9.52
CA ASN A 54 -34.71 -9.52 -10.50
C ASN A 54 -34.26 -8.08 -10.28
N ALA A 55 -35.17 -7.17 -9.95
CA ALA A 55 -34.80 -5.77 -9.67
C ALA A 55 -33.88 -5.66 -8.44
N ASP A 56 -34.16 -6.41 -7.38
CA ASP A 56 -33.33 -6.45 -6.18
C ASP A 56 -31.95 -7.08 -6.45
N ILE A 57 -31.92 -8.15 -7.23
CA ILE A 57 -30.68 -8.83 -7.65
C ILE A 57 -29.78 -7.87 -8.44
N GLU A 58 -30.33 -7.09 -9.38
CA GLU A 58 -29.54 -6.12 -10.15
C GLU A 58 -28.92 -5.03 -9.26
N ILE A 59 -29.65 -4.55 -8.26
CA ILE A 59 -29.12 -3.58 -7.28
C ILE A 59 -27.96 -4.19 -6.49
N LEU A 60 -28.12 -5.42 -6.00
CA LEU A 60 -27.08 -6.12 -5.25
C LEU A 60 -25.84 -6.39 -6.12
N LEU A 61 -26.02 -6.80 -7.37
CA LEU A 61 -24.92 -6.98 -8.32
C LEU A 61 -24.16 -5.67 -8.57
N ALA A 62 -24.87 -4.57 -8.77
CA ALA A 62 -24.25 -3.25 -8.94
C ALA A 62 -23.42 -2.85 -7.71
N GLN A 63 -23.95 -3.07 -6.50
CA GLN A 63 -23.23 -2.81 -5.25
C GLN A 63 -21.99 -3.70 -5.09
N CYS A 64 -22.10 -5.00 -5.42
CA CYS A 64 -20.97 -5.93 -5.36
C CYS A 64 -19.86 -5.54 -6.35
N HIS A 65 -20.20 -5.19 -7.59
CA HIS A 65 -19.22 -4.72 -8.58
C HIS A 65 -18.56 -3.40 -8.16
N ASP A 66 -19.32 -2.49 -7.57
CA ASP A 66 -18.77 -1.25 -7.03
C ASP A 66 -17.81 -1.51 -5.86
N GLY A 67 -18.19 -2.40 -4.94
CA GLY A 67 -17.33 -2.87 -3.85
C GLY A 67 -16.03 -3.50 -4.37
N LEU A 68 -16.10 -4.35 -5.39
CA LEU A 68 -14.91 -4.94 -6.03
C LEU A 68 -13.98 -3.88 -6.62
N ARG A 69 -14.51 -2.86 -7.29
CA ARG A 69 -13.70 -1.75 -7.82
C ARG A 69 -13.01 -0.97 -6.71
N ARG A 70 -13.72 -0.67 -5.62
CA ARG A 70 -13.13 -0.02 -4.44
C ARG A 70 -12.04 -0.86 -3.78
N MET A 71 -12.24 -2.18 -3.66
CA MET A 71 -11.23 -3.09 -3.12
C MET A 71 -9.99 -3.22 -4.02
N GLU A 72 -10.16 -3.25 -5.34
CA GLU A 72 -9.04 -3.21 -6.30
C GLU A 72 -8.23 -1.92 -6.15
N SER A 73 -8.90 -0.79 -5.95
CA SER A 73 -8.25 0.50 -5.68
C SER A 73 -7.36 0.43 -4.43
N LEU A 74 -7.82 -0.20 -3.34
CA LEU A 74 -7.02 -0.38 -2.12
C LEU A 74 -5.72 -1.16 -2.36
N ARG A 75 -5.72 -2.14 -3.29
CA ARG A 75 -4.51 -2.89 -3.63
C ARG A 75 -3.38 -1.98 -4.10
N ASN A 76 -3.68 -1.00 -4.94
CA ASN A 76 -2.67 -0.06 -5.44
C ASN A 76 -2.11 0.78 -4.28
N THR A 77 -2.95 1.19 -3.32
CA THR A 77 -2.48 1.90 -2.11
C THR A 77 -1.54 1.04 -1.27
N TYR A 78 -1.82 -0.25 -1.11
CA TYR A 78 -0.92 -1.16 -0.40
C TYR A 78 0.44 -1.30 -1.12
N GLN A 79 0.44 -1.30 -2.45
CA GLN A 79 1.68 -1.32 -3.24
C GLN A 79 2.48 -0.02 -3.07
N ASP A 80 1.81 1.13 -3.10
CA ASP A 80 2.45 2.44 -2.89
C ASP A 80 3.12 2.51 -1.51
N VAL A 81 2.44 2.06 -0.44
CA VAL A 81 3.00 2.04 0.92
C VAL A 81 4.21 1.10 1.01
N ARG A 82 4.15 -0.11 0.44
CA ARG A 82 5.32 -1.02 0.39
C ARG A 82 6.51 -0.40 -0.33
N ALA A 83 6.26 0.32 -1.42
CA ALA A 83 7.31 1.02 -2.15
C ALA A 83 7.94 2.13 -1.30
N ILE A 84 7.13 2.90 -0.56
CA ILE A 84 7.64 3.94 0.36
C ILE A 84 8.47 3.30 1.47
N ASN A 85 8.00 2.21 2.07
CA ASN A 85 8.73 1.50 3.13
C ASN A 85 10.07 0.95 2.64
N ALA A 86 10.11 0.33 1.45
CA ALA A 86 11.36 -0.14 0.84
C ALA A 86 12.37 1.01 0.61
N ALA A 87 11.89 2.17 0.17
CA ALA A 87 12.75 3.35 0.00
C ALA A 87 13.25 3.90 1.34
N ALA A 88 12.39 3.91 2.37
CA ALA A 88 12.77 4.31 3.73
C ALA A 88 13.79 3.34 4.37
N HIS A 89 13.63 2.03 4.15
CA HIS A 89 14.60 1.02 4.57
C HIS A 89 15.97 1.27 3.94
N ALA A 90 16.02 1.49 2.63
CA ALA A 90 17.28 1.76 1.94
C ALA A 90 17.95 3.05 2.44
N GLU A 91 17.18 4.12 2.67
CA GLU A 91 17.72 5.37 3.23
C GLU A 91 18.30 5.16 4.64
N HIS A 92 17.59 4.44 5.50
CA HIS A 92 18.01 4.23 6.90
C HIS A 92 19.24 3.33 7.01
N ILE A 93 19.32 2.27 6.20
CA ILE A 93 20.51 1.40 6.15
C ILE A 93 21.75 2.20 5.74
N GLU A 94 21.64 3.00 4.68
CA GLU A 94 22.74 3.84 4.20
C GLU A 94 23.17 4.89 5.26
N TRP A 95 22.22 5.37 6.07
CA TRP A 95 22.51 6.24 7.21
C TRP A 95 23.20 5.52 8.37
N LEU A 96 22.81 4.28 8.69
CA LEU A 96 23.47 3.45 9.69
C LEU A 96 24.90 3.11 9.27
N GLU A 97 25.11 2.72 8.02
CA GLU A 97 26.44 2.51 7.44
C GLU A 97 27.32 3.74 7.62
N LYS A 98 26.76 4.95 7.44
CA LYS A 98 27.48 6.21 7.73
C LYS A 98 27.92 6.34 9.18
N ARG A 99 27.07 5.98 10.14
CA ARG A 99 27.45 6.04 11.56
C ARG A 99 28.52 5.01 11.88
N MET A 100 28.48 3.83 11.27
CA MET A 100 29.43 2.75 11.52
C MET A 100 30.81 3.00 10.89
N LEU A 101 30.84 3.55 9.67
CA LEU A 101 32.07 3.78 8.91
C LEU A 101 32.77 5.12 9.22
N GLY A 102 32.18 5.95 10.09
CA GLY A 102 32.64 7.30 10.41
C GLY A 102 34.08 7.35 10.91
N GLY A 103 35.03 7.46 9.98
CA GLY A 103 36.48 7.53 10.24
C GLY A 103 37.36 6.73 9.28
N THR A 104 36.80 5.86 8.43
CA THR A 104 37.57 4.97 7.54
C THR A 104 37.44 5.29 6.05
N GLU A 105 36.51 6.17 5.67
CA GLU A 105 36.26 6.50 4.27
C GLU A 105 37.17 7.61 3.73
N SER A 106 37.57 7.45 2.49
CA SER A 106 38.22 8.47 1.69
C SER A 106 37.26 9.62 1.32
N PRO A 107 37.78 10.82 0.97
CA PRO A 107 36.95 11.95 0.51
C PRO A 107 36.10 11.66 -0.73
N GLU A 108 36.46 10.67 -1.56
CA GLU A 108 35.66 10.27 -2.72
C GLU A 108 34.49 9.38 -2.34
N GLU A 109 34.71 8.40 -1.45
CA GLU A 109 33.67 7.54 -0.89
C GLU A 109 32.61 8.38 -0.15
N LEU A 110 33.05 9.37 0.65
CA LEU A 110 32.15 10.31 1.33
C LEU A 110 31.24 11.08 0.36
N ARG A 111 31.78 11.51 -0.78
CA ARG A 111 31.04 12.24 -1.82
C ARG A 111 30.07 11.33 -2.57
N ALA A 112 30.51 10.13 -2.94
CA ALA A 112 29.67 9.13 -3.60
C ALA A 112 28.47 8.75 -2.72
N ARG A 113 28.72 8.49 -1.44
CA ARG A 113 27.69 8.16 -0.46
C ARG A 113 26.69 9.30 -0.22
N SER A 114 27.18 10.54 -0.06
CA SER A 114 26.29 11.70 0.12
C SER A 114 25.35 11.89 -1.07
N ARG A 115 25.83 11.66 -2.30
CA ARG A 115 24.98 11.65 -3.50
C ARG A 115 23.95 10.53 -3.47
N ARG A 116 24.32 9.34 -2.99
CA ARG A 116 23.41 8.19 -2.88
C ARG A 116 22.29 8.45 -1.88
N LEU A 117 22.61 8.97 -0.68
CA LEU A 117 21.62 9.37 0.31
C LEU A 117 20.67 10.46 -0.21
N ALA A 118 21.21 11.47 -0.89
CA ALA A 118 20.39 12.52 -1.49
C ALA A 118 19.41 11.93 -2.52
N ARG A 119 19.87 11.00 -3.36
CA ARG A 119 19.03 10.32 -4.34
C ARG A 119 17.92 9.50 -3.68
N LEU A 120 18.24 8.69 -2.67
CA LEU A 120 17.25 7.87 -1.94
C LEU A 120 16.18 8.75 -1.27
N ARG A 121 16.57 9.90 -0.72
CA ARG A 121 15.62 10.88 -0.16
C ARG A 121 14.67 11.44 -1.19
N THR A 122 15.18 11.81 -2.36
CA THR A 122 14.38 12.28 -3.48
C THR A 122 13.41 11.19 -3.94
N GLU A 123 13.90 9.97 -4.19
CA GLU A 123 13.06 8.83 -4.58
C GLU A 123 11.93 8.56 -3.56
N ARG A 124 12.23 8.61 -2.25
CA ARG A 124 11.21 8.47 -1.21
C ARG A 124 10.18 9.61 -1.24
N GLN A 125 10.63 10.85 -1.44
CA GLN A 125 9.75 12.00 -1.48
C GLN A 125 8.83 11.97 -2.70
N ASP A 126 9.34 11.53 -3.85
CA ASP A 126 8.57 11.38 -5.07
C ASP A 126 7.46 10.34 -4.89
N ARG A 127 7.78 9.16 -4.31
CA ARG A 127 6.76 8.14 -3.97
C ARG A 127 5.69 8.63 -2.99
N LEU A 128 6.08 9.45 -2.01
CA LEU A 128 5.13 10.08 -1.10
C LEU A 128 4.21 11.07 -1.82
N ASN A 129 4.72 11.79 -2.82
CA ASN A 129 3.93 12.70 -3.63
C ASN A 129 2.96 11.93 -4.52
N GLU A 130 3.41 10.85 -5.18
CA GLU A 130 2.56 9.95 -5.98
C GLU A 130 1.40 9.38 -5.13
N LEU A 131 1.68 8.89 -3.91
CA LEU A 131 0.64 8.40 -3.01
C LEU A 131 -0.39 9.50 -2.64
N ARG A 132 0.07 10.73 -2.42
CA ARG A 132 -0.81 11.87 -2.12
C ARG A 132 -1.69 12.23 -3.32
N GLU A 133 -1.13 12.23 -4.52
CA GLU A 133 -1.86 12.48 -5.76
C GLU A 133 -2.90 11.39 -6.00
N HIS A 134 -2.52 10.11 -5.92
CA HIS A 134 -3.45 8.99 -5.99
C HIS A 134 -4.59 9.09 -4.97
N SER A 135 -4.29 9.51 -3.74
CA SER A 135 -5.30 9.70 -2.70
C SER A 135 -6.25 10.85 -3.02
N ARG A 136 -5.72 11.96 -3.54
CA ARG A 136 -6.49 13.13 -3.93
C ARG A 136 -7.39 12.85 -5.13
N GLU A 137 -6.88 12.22 -6.19
CA GLU A 137 -7.68 11.84 -7.35
C GLU A 137 -8.86 10.94 -6.96
N ARG A 138 -8.67 10.02 -6.01
CA ARG A 138 -9.74 9.16 -5.50
C ARG A 138 -10.79 9.91 -4.70
N GLN A 139 -10.37 10.94 -3.97
CA GLN A 139 -11.28 11.79 -3.21
C GLN A 139 -12.11 12.67 -4.15
N GLU A 140 -11.49 13.20 -5.21
CA GLU A 140 -12.16 14.03 -6.24
C GLU A 140 -13.07 13.21 -7.17
N ARG A 141 -12.75 11.92 -7.43
CA ARG A 141 -13.60 11.00 -8.21
C ARG A 141 -14.72 10.34 -7.41
N ARG A 142 -14.79 10.57 -6.10
CA ARG A 142 -15.92 10.12 -5.29
C ARG A 142 -17.05 11.11 -5.59
N PRO A 143 -18.15 10.72 -6.27
CA PRO A 143 -19.29 11.61 -6.36
C PRO A 143 -19.71 11.93 -4.93
N GLU A 144 -19.97 13.20 -4.66
CA GLU A 144 -20.79 13.60 -3.52
C GLU A 144 -22.02 12.69 -3.54
N LEU A 145 -22.08 11.75 -2.60
CA LEU A 145 -23.36 11.23 -2.16
C LEU A 145 -23.94 12.37 -1.33
N ASP A 146 -24.49 13.36 -2.03
CA ASP A 146 -25.42 14.32 -1.47
C ASP A 146 -26.74 13.60 -1.16
N ASP A 147 -27.24 13.91 0.03
CA ASP A 147 -28.45 13.48 0.76
C ASP A 147 -28.54 12.08 1.38
#